data_AF-W2TF21-F1
#
_entry.id   AF-W2TF21-F1
#
_cell.length_a   1.000
_cell.length_b   1.000
_cell.length_c   1.000
_cell.angle_alpha   90.00
_cell.angle_beta   90.00
_cell.angle_gamma   90.00
#
_symmetry.space_group_name_H-M   'P 1'
#
loop_
_entity.id
_entity.type
_entity.pdbx_description
1 polymer ?
#
loop_
_entity_poly.entity_id
_entity_poly.type
_entity_poly.pdbx_seq_one_letter_code
_entity_poly.pdbx_strand_id
1 'polypeptide(L)'
;METKVYLCICCELSNKAKKWTESDKSYRLISNFNDYLNFRKDARKVENYQILAMERGEENEVLTWKVEVAHAENEHPGNAIRVAYAHRELFETALKDSINRLFVPKIQRTIRRFLLGRAEEAAIACFAHNLRQLFWREGIVAESVIALDPGYSACKAALLTSTVSAGVMI
;
A
#
# COMPACT_ATOMS: atom_id res chain seq x y z
N MET A 1 19.06 -18.02 -17.68
CA MET A 1 18.78 -18.50 -16.32
C MET A 1 17.43 -17.96 -15.93
N GLU A 2 16.40 -18.80 -15.97
CA GLU A 2 15.04 -18.42 -15.57
C GLU A 2 14.96 -18.66 -14.06
N THR A 3 15.08 -17.60 -13.27
CA THR A 3 15.07 -17.71 -11.80
C THR A 3 13.67 -18.16 -11.36
N LYS A 4 13.56 -19.36 -10.80
CA LYS A 4 12.29 -19.96 -10.33
C LYS A 4 11.86 -19.43 -8.95
N VAL A 5 12.20 -18.19 -8.62
CA VAL A 5 11.78 -17.58 -7.36
C VAL A 5 10.39 -16.97 -7.57
N TYR A 6 9.41 -17.53 -6.89
CA TYR A 6 8.04 -17.04 -6.94
C TYR A 6 7.81 -16.04 -5.80
N LEU A 7 7.41 -14.83 -6.16
CA LEU A 7 7.12 -13.74 -5.24
C LEU A 7 5.62 -13.53 -5.17
N CYS A 8 5.06 -13.75 -3.99
CA CYS A 8 3.63 -13.57 -3.75
C CYS A 8 3.43 -12.52 -2.69
N ILE A 9 2.48 -11.63 -2.88
CA ILE A 9 2.00 -10.76 -1.81
C ILE A 9 0.85 -11.49 -1.13
N CYS A 10 0.89 -11.53 0.19
CA CYS A 10 -0.16 -12.07 1.04
C CYS A 10 -0.56 -11.00 2.03
N CYS A 11 -1.86 -10.79 2.19
CA CYS A 11 -2.43 -9.85 3.14
C CYS A 11 -3.56 -10.50 3.92
N GLU A 12 -3.53 -10.33 5.23
CA GLU A 12 -4.44 -10.96 6.19
C GLU A 12 -4.88 -9.95 7.24
N LEU A 13 -5.91 -10.30 8.02
CA LEU A 13 -6.30 -9.51 9.17
C LEU A 13 -5.20 -9.53 10.24
N SER A 14 -4.88 -8.37 10.80
CA SER A 14 -3.86 -8.24 11.84
C SER A 14 -4.25 -9.00 13.10
N ASN A 15 -3.27 -9.39 13.91
CA ASN A 15 -3.52 -10.06 15.20
C ASN A 15 -4.28 -9.16 16.19
N LYS A 16 -4.22 -7.84 16.02
CA LYS A 16 -4.95 -6.87 16.86
C LYS A 16 -6.41 -6.79 16.42
N ALA A 17 -6.62 -6.62 15.11
CA ALA A 17 -7.95 -6.52 14.54
C ALA A 17 -8.77 -7.82 14.67
N LYS A 18 -8.10 -8.99 14.69
CA LYS A 18 -8.73 -10.29 15.02
C LYS A 18 -9.39 -10.31 16.41
N LYS A 19 -9.00 -9.42 17.33
CA LYS A 19 -9.54 -9.36 18.70
C LYS A 19 -10.60 -8.28 18.89
N TRP A 20 -10.83 -7.43 17.88
CA TRP A 20 -11.83 -6.38 17.98
C TRP A 20 -13.24 -6.95 17.92
N THR A 21 -14.13 -6.29 18.63
CA THR A 21 -15.56 -6.60 18.73
C THR A 21 -16.38 -5.42 18.24
N GLU A 22 -17.68 -5.60 18.00
CA GLU A 22 -18.56 -4.52 17.51
C GLU A 22 -18.61 -3.28 18.41
N SER A 23 -18.28 -3.42 19.70
CA SER A 23 -18.17 -2.30 20.63
C SER A 23 -16.93 -1.42 20.41
N ASP A 24 -15.91 -1.95 19.73
CA ASP A 24 -14.69 -1.21 19.43
C ASP A 24 -14.93 -0.24 18.28
N LYS A 25 -14.58 1.04 18.47
CA LYS A 25 -14.69 2.07 17.42
C LYS A 25 -13.95 1.65 16.13
N SER A 26 -12.81 0.99 16.27
CA SER A 26 -11.97 0.54 15.17
C SER A 26 -12.52 -0.66 14.41
N TYR A 27 -13.49 -1.41 14.96
CA TYR A 27 -14.09 -2.57 14.29
C TYR A 27 -14.70 -2.21 12.93
N ARG A 28 -15.33 -1.03 12.84
CA ARG A 28 -15.92 -0.53 11.60
C ARG A 28 -14.87 -0.24 10.50
N LEU A 29 -13.59 -0.10 10.84
CA LEU A 29 -12.55 0.11 9.84
C LEU A 29 -12.30 -1.16 9.01
N ILE A 30 -12.61 -2.35 9.54
CA ILE A 30 -12.39 -3.63 8.85
C ILE A 30 -13.14 -3.65 7.50
N SER A 31 -14.37 -3.13 7.45
CA SER A 31 -15.18 -3.13 6.23
C SER A 31 -14.57 -2.29 5.10
N ASN A 32 -13.76 -1.27 5.41
CA ASN A 32 -13.07 -0.46 4.41
C ASN A 32 -11.97 -1.23 3.66
N PHE A 33 -11.54 -2.37 4.21
CA PHE A 33 -10.44 -3.18 3.69
C PHE A 33 -10.87 -4.58 3.26
N ASN A 34 -12.18 -4.80 3.08
CA ASN A 34 -12.74 -6.13 2.83
C ASN A 34 -12.13 -6.84 1.61
N ASP A 35 -11.82 -6.08 0.55
CA ASP A 35 -11.20 -6.58 -0.69
C ASP A 35 -9.77 -7.14 -0.48
N TYR A 36 -9.14 -6.77 0.64
CA TYR A 36 -7.76 -7.14 0.96
C TYR A 36 -7.65 -8.19 2.07
N LEU A 37 -8.79 -8.68 2.59
CA LEU A 37 -8.82 -9.81 3.51
C LEU A 37 -8.48 -11.09 2.77
N ASN A 38 -7.45 -11.81 3.23
CA ASN A 38 -6.92 -13.02 2.57
C ASN A 38 -6.47 -12.79 1.13
N PHE A 39 -6.01 -11.57 0.83
CA PHE A 39 -5.56 -11.21 -0.51
C PHE A 39 -4.24 -11.90 -0.84
N ARG A 40 -4.18 -12.53 -2.02
CA ARG A 40 -2.99 -13.18 -2.54
C ARG A 40 -2.79 -12.87 -4.02
N LYS A 41 -1.64 -12.28 -4.38
CA LYS A 41 -1.35 -11.91 -5.78
C LYS A 41 0.15 -11.99 -6.08
N ASP A 42 0.50 -12.36 -7.30
CA ASP A 42 1.89 -12.28 -7.78
C ASP A 42 2.42 -10.85 -7.62
N ALA A 43 3.59 -10.69 -6.98
CA ALA A 43 4.19 -9.40 -6.69
C ALA A 43 4.48 -8.58 -7.97
N ARG A 44 4.65 -9.23 -9.12
CA ARG A 44 4.86 -8.57 -10.42
C ARG A 44 3.59 -7.97 -10.99
N LYS A 45 2.43 -8.52 -10.62
CA LYS A 45 1.11 -8.14 -11.15
C LYS A 45 0.32 -7.26 -10.19
N VAL A 46 0.86 -6.93 -9.02
CA VAL A 46 0.16 -6.09 -8.05
C VAL A 46 0.06 -4.65 -8.53
N GLU A 47 -1.12 -4.05 -8.38
CA GLU A 47 -1.35 -2.66 -8.76
C GLU A 47 -0.91 -1.73 -7.64
N ASN A 48 -0.48 -0.51 -8.00
CA ASN A 48 0.02 0.46 -7.03
C ASN A 48 -1.05 0.87 -5.99
N TYR A 49 -2.31 1.04 -6.40
CA TYR A 49 -3.39 1.37 -5.46
C TYR A 49 -3.66 0.24 -4.46
N GLN A 50 -3.42 -1.02 -4.84
CA GLN A 50 -3.57 -2.18 -3.95
C GLN A 50 -2.49 -2.16 -2.87
N ILE A 51 -1.24 -1.87 -3.25
CA ILE A 51 -0.13 -1.70 -2.28
C ILE A 51 -0.46 -0.60 -1.28
N LEU A 52 -0.89 0.57 -1.73
CA LEU A 52 -1.23 1.69 -0.84
C LEU A 52 -2.42 1.38 0.06
N ALA A 53 -3.43 0.66 -0.43
CA ALA A 53 -4.55 0.23 0.39
C ALA A 53 -4.13 -0.75 1.50
N MET A 54 -3.26 -1.71 1.18
CA MET A 54 -2.71 -2.64 2.17
C MET A 54 -1.80 -1.91 3.18
N GLU A 55 -0.95 -0.98 2.74
CA GLU A 55 -0.10 -0.17 3.64
C GLU A 55 -0.95 0.65 4.61
N ARG A 56 -1.97 1.35 4.08
CA ARG A 56 -2.91 2.11 4.90
C ARG A 56 -3.66 1.21 5.89
N GLY A 57 -4.02 -0.01 5.49
CA GLY A 57 -4.64 -0.97 6.39
C GLY A 57 -3.71 -1.44 7.50
N GLU A 58 -2.41 -1.59 7.21
CA GLU A 58 -1.38 -1.92 8.20
C GLU A 58 -1.11 -0.77 9.18
N GLU A 59 -1.03 0.48 8.71
CA GLU A 59 -0.90 1.68 9.55
C GLU A 59 -2.09 1.85 10.51
N ASN A 60 -3.30 1.50 10.06
CA ASN A 60 -4.50 1.48 10.89
C ASN A 60 -4.62 0.21 11.76
N GLU A 61 -3.58 -0.63 11.79
CA GLU A 61 -3.53 -1.90 12.51
C GLU A 61 -4.66 -2.89 12.16
N VAL A 62 -5.30 -2.71 10.99
CA VAL A 62 -6.37 -3.58 10.49
C VAL A 62 -5.79 -4.79 9.77
N LEU A 63 -4.83 -4.55 8.89
CA LEU A 63 -4.22 -5.55 8.03
C LEU A 63 -2.79 -5.86 8.47
N THR A 64 -2.27 -6.96 7.97
CA THR A 64 -0.85 -7.25 7.96
C THR A 64 -0.54 -7.87 6.60
N TRP A 65 0.38 -7.27 5.86
CA TRP A 65 0.77 -7.79 4.56
C TRP A 65 2.27 -8.06 4.48
N LYS A 66 2.62 -9.10 3.73
CA LYS A 66 3.99 -9.58 3.57
C LYS A 66 4.23 -10.02 2.14
N VAL A 67 5.50 -10.01 1.76
CA VAL A 67 5.96 -10.69 0.55
C VAL A 67 6.39 -12.10 0.95
N GLU A 68 5.74 -13.10 0.42
CA GLU A 68 6.19 -14.49 0.47
C GLU A 68 7.16 -14.76 -0.69
N VAL A 69 8.25 -15.44 -0.36
CA VAL A 69 9.31 -15.79 -1.30
C VAL A 69 9.45 -17.30 -1.27
N ALA A 70 9.06 -17.96 -2.36
CA ALA A 70 9.21 -19.40 -2.49
C ALA A 70 10.48 -19.75 -3.26
N HIS A 71 11.14 -20.84 -2.86
CA HIS A 71 12.33 -21.41 -3.50
C HIS A 71 13.59 -20.52 -3.48
N ALA A 72 13.63 -19.49 -2.63
CA ALA A 72 14.80 -18.64 -2.50
C ALA A 72 16.00 -19.38 -1.90
N GLU A 73 15.76 -20.40 -1.08
CA GLU A 73 16.79 -21.26 -0.51
C GLU A 73 17.70 -21.88 -1.57
N ASN A 74 17.18 -22.17 -2.78
CA ASN A 74 17.95 -22.76 -3.88
C ASN A 74 18.94 -21.76 -4.50
N GLU A 75 18.63 -20.47 -4.44
CA GLU A 75 19.44 -19.38 -4.98
C GLU A 75 20.43 -18.83 -3.94
N HIS A 76 20.48 -19.41 -2.73
CA HIS A 76 21.40 -18.96 -1.70
C HIS A 76 22.86 -19.22 -2.12
N PRO A 77 23.76 -18.21 -2.11
CA PRO A 77 25.14 -18.36 -2.60
C PRO A 77 25.96 -19.41 -1.83
N GLY A 78 25.60 -19.64 -0.57
CA GLY A 78 26.18 -20.70 0.25
C GLY A 78 26.02 -22.11 -0.32
N ASN A 79 25.03 -22.37 -1.20
CA ASN A 79 24.84 -23.68 -1.82
C ASN A 79 25.99 -24.08 -2.76
N ALA A 80 26.75 -23.10 -3.28
CA ALA A 80 27.88 -23.36 -4.16
C ALA A 80 29.21 -23.59 -3.41
N ILE A 81 29.23 -23.38 -2.09
CA ILE A 81 30.45 -23.47 -1.28
C ILE A 81 30.78 -24.95 -1.03
N ARG A 82 32.01 -25.34 -1.38
CA ARG A 82 32.54 -26.67 -1.07
C ARG A 82 33.18 -26.66 0.32
N VAL A 83 32.79 -27.60 1.16
CA VAL A 83 33.26 -27.72 2.55
C VAL A 83 33.83 -29.11 2.80
N ALA A 84 34.92 -29.18 3.56
CA ALA A 84 35.52 -30.44 3.97
C ALA A 84 34.52 -31.27 4.80
N TYR A 85 34.61 -32.60 4.70
CA TYR A 85 33.67 -33.52 5.36
C TYR A 85 33.54 -33.25 6.87
N ALA A 86 34.65 -32.96 7.54
CA ALA A 86 34.70 -32.68 8.98
C ALA A 86 33.90 -31.44 9.42
N HIS A 87 33.57 -30.51 8.51
CA HIS A 87 32.86 -29.27 8.82
C HIS A 87 31.48 -29.18 8.17
N ARG A 88 31.04 -30.24 7.47
CA ARG A 88 29.79 -30.22 6.68
C ARG A 88 28.56 -29.96 7.55
N GLU A 89 28.42 -30.64 8.68
CA GLU A 89 27.26 -30.51 9.55
C GLU A 89 27.13 -29.09 10.14
N LEU A 90 28.25 -28.54 10.61
CA LEU A 90 28.31 -27.16 11.10
C LEU A 90 27.93 -26.17 10.00
N PHE A 91 28.47 -26.37 8.80
CA PHE A 91 28.17 -25.51 7.65
C PHE A 91 26.70 -25.59 7.22
N GLU A 92 26.12 -26.79 7.12
CA GLU A 92 24.71 -26.97 6.77
C GLU A 92 23.78 -26.32 7.79
N THR A 93 24.13 -26.39 9.08
CA THR A 93 23.39 -25.71 10.15
C THR A 93 23.46 -24.20 10.00
N ALA A 94 24.66 -23.65 9.79
CA ALA A 94 24.86 -22.22 9.57
C ALA A 94 24.17 -21.73 8.28
N LEU A 95 24.19 -22.54 7.22
CA LEU A 95 23.52 -22.24 5.95
C LEU A 95 22.00 -22.15 6.13
N LYS A 96 21.38 -23.12 6.82
CA LYS A 96 19.95 -23.09 7.15
C LYS A 96 19.58 -21.87 8.00
N ASP A 97 20.38 -21.53 9.00
CA ASP A 97 20.17 -20.33 9.83
C ASP A 97 20.24 -19.04 8.99
N SER A 98 21.28 -18.93 8.14
CA SER A 98 21.46 -17.80 7.21
C SER A 98 20.27 -17.65 6.27
N ILE A 99 19.76 -18.74 5.68
CA ILE A 99 18.61 -18.72 4.78
C ILE A 99 17.38 -18.15 5.50
N ASN A 100 17.05 -18.70 6.67
CA ASN A 100 15.81 -18.40 7.38
C ASN A 100 15.82 -17.03 8.07
N ARG A 101 16.94 -16.62 8.67
CA ARG A 101 17.01 -15.39 9.46
C ARG A 101 17.46 -14.18 8.68
N LEU A 102 18.27 -14.38 7.63
CA LEU A 102 18.93 -13.28 6.94
C LEU A 102 18.50 -13.19 5.47
N PHE A 103 18.68 -14.26 4.70
CA PHE A 103 18.51 -14.22 3.25
C PHE A 103 17.06 -13.95 2.84
N VAL A 104 16.12 -14.83 3.26
CA VAL A 104 14.70 -14.68 2.93
C VAL A 104 14.14 -13.37 3.52
N PRO A 105 14.33 -13.05 4.82
CA PRO A 105 13.81 -11.80 5.38
C PRO A 105 14.38 -10.53 4.74
N LYS A 106 15.62 -10.56 4.23
CA LYS A 106 16.20 -9.43 3.50
C LYS A 106 15.52 -9.24 2.14
N ILE A 107 15.28 -10.33 1.40
CA ILE A 107 14.57 -10.29 0.11
C ILE A 107 13.15 -9.74 0.31
N GLN A 108 12.42 -10.27 1.30
CA GLN A 108 11.06 -9.83 1.63
C GLN A 108 10.99 -8.32 1.90
N ARG A 109 11.84 -7.81 2.80
CA ARG A 109 11.91 -6.38 3.13
C ARG A 109 12.30 -5.51 1.94
N THR A 110 13.25 -5.97 1.14
CA THR A 110 13.73 -5.22 -0.04
C THR A 110 12.62 -5.08 -1.07
N ILE A 111 11.92 -6.18 -1.38
CA ILE A 111 10.81 -6.17 -2.34
C ILE A 111 9.64 -5.35 -1.81
N ARG A 112 9.28 -5.50 -0.53
CA ARG A 112 8.22 -4.69 0.11
C ARG A 112 8.51 -3.20 -0.05
N ARG A 113 9.73 -2.77 0.29
CA ARG A 113 10.17 -1.37 0.17
C ARG A 113 10.13 -0.89 -1.29
N PHE A 114 10.59 -1.71 -2.23
CA PHE A 114 10.55 -1.39 -3.64
C PHE A 114 9.12 -1.19 -4.15
N LEU A 115 8.21 -2.11 -3.83
CA LEU A 115 6.80 -2.03 -4.23
C LEU A 115 6.10 -0.81 -3.64
N LEU A 116 6.36 -0.52 -2.35
CA LEU A 116 5.79 0.64 -1.67
C LEU A 116 6.29 1.94 -2.30
N GLY A 117 7.61 2.11 -2.47
CA GLY A 117 8.17 3.30 -3.09
C GLY A 117 7.63 3.54 -4.52
N ARG A 118 7.54 2.48 -5.33
CA ARG A 118 6.92 2.54 -6.66
C ARG A 118 5.46 3.02 -6.60
N ALA A 119 4.70 2.54 -5.61
CA ALA A 119 3.30 2.89 -5.48
C ALA A 119 3.09 4.33 -5.01
N GLU A 120 3.92 4.80 -4.06
CA GLU A 120 3.93 6.18 -3.58
C GLU A 120 4.28 7.17 -4.69
N GLU A 121 5.35 6.91 -5.44
CA GLU A 121 5.75 7.75 -6.58
C GLU A 121 4.63 7.87 -7.62
N ALA A 122 3.98 6.75 -7.96
CA ALA A 122 2.85 6.74 -8.90
C ALA A 122 1.63 7.52 -8.37
N ALA A 123 1.33 7.42 -7.08
CA ALA A 123 0.24 8.19 -6.47
C ALA A 123 0.52 9.69 -6.45
N ILE A 124 1.75 10.09 -6.13
CA ILE A 124 2.18 11.49 -6.18
C ILE A 124 2.07 12.04 -7.61
N ALA A 125 2.54 11.29 -8.60
CA ALA A 125 2.44 11.68 -10.00
C ALA A 125 0.98 11.86 -10.45
N CYS A 126 0.10 10.92 -10.10
CA CYS A 126 -1.33 11.00 -10.37
C CYS A 126 -1.98 12.22 -9.70
N PHE A 127 -1.66 12.46 -8.42
CA PHE A 127 -2.16 13.61 -7.68
C PHE A 127 -1.70 14.94 -8.30
N ALA A 128 -0.41 15.06 -8.63
CA ALA A 128 0.15 16.24 -9.28
C ALA A 128 -0.49 16.48 -10.66
N HIS A 129 -0.76 15.42 -11.43
CA HIS A 129 -1.46 15.52 -12.69
C HIS A 129 -2.88 16.06 -12.52
N ASN A 130 -3.65 15.49 -11.59
CA ASN A 130 -5.02 15.92 -11.31
C ASN A 130 -5.07 17.37 -10.81
N LEU A 131 -4.15 17.76 -9.93
CA LEU A 131 -4.05 19.13 -9.43
C LEU A 131 -3.74 20.12 -10.57
N ARG A 132 -2.83 19.74 -11.47
CA ARG A 132 -2.51 20.57 -12.64
C ARG A 132 -3.70 20.75 -13.57
N GLN A 133 -4.48 19.68 -13.80
CA GLN A 133 -5.71 19.77 -14.59
C GLN A 133 -6.74 20.71 -13.94
N LEU A 134 -6.87 20.70 -12.61
CA LEU A 134 -7.77 21.62 -11.90
C LEU A 134 -7.38 23.08 -12.13
N PHE A 135 -6.07 23.41 -12.09
CA PHE A 135 -5.58 24.76 -12.33
C PHE A 135 -5.66 25.22 -13.80
N TRP A 136 -5.64 24.29 -14.75
CA TRP A 136 -5.78 24.61 -16.17
C TRP A 136 -7.23 24.76 -16.64
N ARG A 137 -8.21 24.57 -15.76
CA ARG A 137 -9.59 24.84 -16.11
C ARG A 137 -9.73 26.32 -16.44
N GLU A 138 -10.30 26.60 -17.60
CA GLU A 138 -10.61 27.96 -18.01
C GLU A 138 -11.54 28.60 -16.99
N GLY A 139 -11.26 29.86 -16.66
CA GLY A 139 -12.10 30.64 -15.76
C GLY A 139 -13.49 30.84 -16.39
N ILE A 140 -14.53 30.72 -15.58
CA ILE A 140 -15.89 31.04 -16.04
C ILE A 140 -16.02 32.56 -16.11
N VAL A 141 -16.32 33.09 -17.30
CA VAL A 141 -16.69 34.50 -17.48
C VAL A 141 -18.21 34.60 -17.42
N ALA A 142 -18.75 34.84 -16.23
CA ALA A 142 -20.19 35.02 -16.00
C ALA A 142 -20.45 36.33 -15.25
N GLU A 143 -21.55 37.02 -15.58
CA GLU A 143 -21.91 38.29 -14.92
C GLU A 143 -22.34 38.10 -13.46
N SER A 144 -22.89 36.94 -13.07
CA SER A 144 -23.17 36.60 -11.68
C SER A 144 -23.17 35.09 -11.50
N VAL A 145 -22.59 34.61 -10.39
CA VAL A 145 -22.42 33.18 -10.07
C VAL A 145 -22.94 32.91 -8.67
N ILE A 146 -23.75 31.86 -8.50
CA ILE A 146 -24.08 31.33 -7.18
C ILE A 146 -23.19 30.12 -6.91
N ALA A 147 -22.29 30.23 -5.95
CA ALA A 147 -21.49 29.12 -5.46
C ALA A 147 -22.31 28.32 -4.45
N LEU A 148 -22.54 27.04 -4.74
CA LEU A 148 -23.23 26.11 -3.84
C LEU A 148 -22.21 25.13 -3.27
N ASP A 149 -22.11 25.07 -1.94
CA ASP A 149 -21.34 24.07 -1.21
C ASP A 149 -22.32 23.07 -0.55
N PRO A 150 -22.58 21.92 -1.21
CA PRO A 150 -23.60 20.98 -0.76
C PRO A 150 -23.16 20.23 0.50
N GLY A 151 -24.00 20.31 1.54
CA GLY A 151 -23.90 19.51 2.76
C GLY A 151 -25.17 18.68 2.99
N TYR A 152 -25.04 17.57 3.71
CA TYR A 152 -26.14 16.61 3.89
C TYR A 152 -27.35 17.20 4.66
N SER A 153 -27.10 18.08 5.64
CA SER A 153 -28.15 18.70 6.46
C SER A 153 -28.50 20.15 6.08
N ALA A 154 -27.59 20.84 5.38
CA ALA A 154 -27.79 22.20 4.90
C ALA A 154 -26.87 22.46 3.69
N CYS A 155 -27.35 23.23 2.72
CA CYS A 155 -26.57 23.70 1.58
C CYS A 155 -26.19 25.16 1.80
N LYS A 156 -24.90 25.49 1.69
CA LYS A 156 -24.43 26.88 1.79
C LYS A 156 -24.41 27.50 0.39
N ALA A 157 -24.88 28.74 0.27
CA ALA A 157 -24.88 29.47 -0.98
C ALA A 157 -24.15 30.81 -0.84
N ALA A 158 -23.43 31.23 -1.87
CA ALA A 158 -22.85 32.56 -1.96
C ALA A 158 -23.11 33.15 -3.36
N LEU A 159 -23.68 34.36 -3.42
CA LEU A 159 -23.88 35.08 -4.67
C LEU A 159 -22.67 35.98 -4.93
N LEU A 160 -22.03 35.77 -6.08
CA LEU A 160 -20.93 36.56 -6.61
C LEU A 160 -21.49 37.40 -7.77
N THR A 161 -21.41 38.72 -7.69
CA THR A 161 -21.81 39.63 -8.78
C THR A 161 -20.60 40.04 -9.62
N SER A 162 -20.84 40.65 -10.78
CA SER A 162 -19.80 41.08 -11.75
C SER A 162 -18.84 42.14 -11.19
N THR A 163 -19.22 42.82 -10.12
CA THR A 163 -18.37 43.70 -9.32
C THR A 163 -17.87 42.96 -8.10
N VAL A 164 -16.56 43.02 -7.80
CA VAL A 164 -15.90 42.34 -6.68
C VAL A 164 -16.38 42.89 -5.31
N SER A 165 -17.64 42.67 -4.96
CA SER A 165 -18.22 42.88 -3.64
C SER A 165 -19.08 41.66 -3.33
N ALA A 166 -18.55 40.72 -2.56
CA ALA A 166 -19.27 39.52 -2.18
C ALA A 166 -20.35 39.86 -1.13
N GLY A 167 -21.61 39.56 -1.43
CA GLY A 167 -22.71 39.56 -0.47
C GLY A 167 -23.03 38.14 -0.05
N VAL A 168 -22.94 37.82 1.24
CA VAL A 168 -23.34 36.51 1.78
C VAL A 168 -24.85 36.53 2.03
N MET A 169 -25.61 35.65 1.38
CA MET A 169 -26.99 35.35 1.74
C MET A 169 -26.98 34.09 2.61
N ILE A 170 -27.48 34.23 3.84
CA ILE A 170 -27.60 33.14 4.83
C ILE A 170 -28.97 32.49 4.70
#